data_AF-A0A2K5Z0V5-F1
#
_entry.id   AF-A0A2K5Z0V5-F1
#
_cell.length_a   1.000
_cell.length_b   1.000
_cell.length_c   1.000
_cell.angle_alpha   90.00
_cell.angle_beta   90.00
_cell.angle_gamma   90.00
#
_symmetry.space_group_name_H-M   'P 1'
#
loop_
_entity.id
_entity.type
_entity.pdbx_description
1 polymer ?
#
loop_
_entity_poly.entity_id
_entity_poly.type
_entity_poly.pdbx_seq_one_letter_code
_entity_poly.pdbx_strand_id
1 'polypeptide(L)'
;MKLNISFPATCCQKLIEGYVVQISGGNDKQGLPMKQGVLTCGCVGFEGHSCYTPRITGERKRKSVCGCIVDANLSVLILVTVKKKKKGEKDISGLTDTMVPRCLGPKRASRICKLLNLSKEDDVCQYVVRKPLNKEGKKPRTKASKIQHLVNSCVLQHKWWCIALKKQGAKKNKEETEEYAKLLAKRMKEAKEKLSSLRASTSKPESSQK
;
A
#
# COMPACT_ATOMS: atom_id res chain seq x y z
N MET A 1 -8.12 24.20 -24.53
CA MET A 1 -7.26 23.01 -24.22
C MET A 1 -7.86 22.28 -23.01
N LYS A 2 -7.48 21.02 -22.73
CA LYS A 2 -7.96 20.26 -21.56
C LYS A 2 -6.82 19.89 -20.63
N LEU A 3 -7.13 19.62 -19.36
CA LEU A 3 -6.17 19.07 -18.40
C LEU A 3 -5.45 17.82 -18.95
N ASN A 4 -4.19 17.67 -18.54
CA ASN A 4 -3.23 16.65 -18.93
C ASN A 4 -2.82 16.62 -20.42
N ILE A 5 -3.23 17.62 -21.22
CA ILE A 5 -2.74 17.78 -22.58
C ILE A 5 -1.39 18.51 -22.57
N SER A 6 -0.41 17.96 -23.29
CA SER A 6 0.86 18.61 -23.59
C SER A 6 0.77 19.41 -24.88
N PHE A 7 1.31 20.63 -24.89
CA PHE A 7 1.30 21.50 -26.05
C PHE A 7 2.60 22.33 -26.11
N PRO A 8 3.02 22.78 -27.32
CA PRO A 8 4.18 23.65 -27.46
C PRO A 8 3.85 25.04 -26.90
N ALA A 9 4.70 25.56 -26.02
CA ALA A 9 4.55 26.87 -25.38
C ALA A 9 4.92 28.06 -26.30
N THR A 10 4.89 27.88 -27.62
CA THR A 10 5.30 28.88 -28.61
C THR A 10 4.47 30.16 -28.54
N CYS A 11 3.18 30.05 -28.21
CA CYS A 11 2.25 31.17 -28.16
C CYS A 11 2.03 31.74 -26.75
N CYS A 12 2.67 31.19 -25.71
CA CYS A 12 2.41 31.61 -24.34
C CYS A 12 3.23 32.85 -23.96
N GLN A 13 4.54 32.68 -23.83
CA GLN A 13 5.48 33.75 -23.47
C GLN A 13 6.84 33.43 -24.10
N LYS A 14 7.56 34.48 -24.54
CA LYS A 14 8.92 34.34 -25.12
C LYS A 14 9.89 33.57 -24.22
N LEU A 15 9.71 33.66 -22.90
CA LEU A 15 10.56 33.01 -21.90
C LEU A 15 10.47 31.47 -21.94
N ILE A 16 9.32 30.92 -22.30
CA ILE A 16 9.06 29.47 -22.38
C ILE A 16 8.92 29.02 -23.85
N GLU A 17 9.26 29.88 -24.79
CA GLU A 17 9.29 29.55 -26.21
C GLU A 17 10.33 28.45 -26.45
N GLY A 18 9.91 27.37 -27.12
CA GLY A 18 10.74 26.17 -27.28
C GLY A 18 10.47 25.08 -26.25
N TYR A 19 9.68 25.31 -25.19
CA TYR A 19 9.32 24.24 -24.26
C TYR A 19 8.00 23.55 -24.64
N VAL A 20 7.89 22.26 -24.32
CA VAL A 20 6.62 21.55 -24.31
C VAL A 20 6.13 21.50 -22.86
N VAL A 21 4.98 22.11 -22.62
CA VAL A 21 4.35 22.20 -21.30
C VAL A 21 3.08 21.37 -21.28
N GLN A 22 2.76 20.81 -20.12
CA GLN A 22 1.53 20.07 -19.87
C GLN A 22 0.67 20.83 -18.87
N ILE A 23 -0.63 20.94 -19.16
CA ILE A 23 -1.59 21.53 -18.23
C ILE A 23 -1.86 20.50 -17.12
N SER A 24 -1.37 20.72 -15.91
CA SER A 24 -1.60 19.79 -14.80
C SER A 24 -2.82 20.15 -13.95
N GLY A 25 -3.20 21.42 -13.92
CA GLY A 25 -4.29 21.91 -13.08
C GLY A 25 -4.52 23.41 -13.23
N GLY A 26 -5.38 23.95 -12.37
CA GLY A 26 -5.69 25.37 -12.31
C GLY A 26 -6.79 25.65 -11.30
N ASN A 27 -6.98 26.93 -11.00
CA ASN A 27 -8.04 27.43 -10.13
C ASN A 27 -8.86 28.50 -10.87
N ASP A 28 -10.17 28.44 -10.69
CA ASP A 28 -11.11 29.46 -11.16
C ASP A 28 -10.96 30.77 -10.36
N LYS A 29 -11.57 31.86 -10.83
CA LYS A 29 -11.63 33.15 -10.14
C LYS A 29 -12.25 33.08 -8.74
N GLN A 30 -13.21 32.18 -8.53
CA GLN A 30 -13.77 31.92 -7.19
C GLN A 30 -12.95 30.93 -6.36
N GLY A 31 -11.77 30.51 -6.84
CA GLY A 31 -10.87 29.59 -6.14
C GLY A 31 -11.27 28.11 -6.25
N LEU A 32 -12.22 27.76 -7.13
CA LEU A 32 -12.61 26.37 -7.35
C LEU A 32 -11.53 25.64 -8.18
N PRO A 33 -11.05 24.46 -7.73
CA PRO A 33 -10.00 23.73 -8.44
C PRO A 33 -10.56 23.01 -9.68
N MET A 34 -9.76 22.94 -10.74
CA MET A 34 -10.08 22.16 -11.93
C MET A 34 -10.01 20.65 -11.67
N LYS A 35 -10.99 19.89 -12.18
CA LYS A 35 -11.05 18.43 -12.03
C LYS A 35 -10.96 17.69 -13.37
N GLN A 36 -9.97 16.81 -13.48
CA GLN A 36 -9.84 15.89 -14.63
C GLN A 36 -11.10 15.05 -14.81
N GLY A 37 -11.57 14.93 -16.06
CA GLY A 37 -12.73 14.12 -16.44
C GLY A 37 -14.06 14.88 -16.48
N VAL A 38 -14.13 16.10 -15.94
CA VAL A 38 -15.32 16.97 -16.04
C VAL A 38 -15.24 17.74 -17.36
N LEU A 39 -15.91 17.24 -18.40
CA LEU A 39 -15.80 17.75 -19.78
C LEU A 39 -16.61 19.02 -20.04
N THR A 40 -16.53 20.00 -19.13
CA THR A 40 -17.19 21.30 -19.23
C THR A 40 -16.17 22.42 -19.04
N CYS A 41 -16.50 23.63 -19.48
CA CYS A 41 -15.74 24.84 -19.13
C CYS A 41 -16.19 25.42 -17.78
N GLY A 42 -17.49 25.30 -17.46
CA GLY A 42 -18.08 25.81 -16.23
C GLY A 42 -17.89 24.90 -15.01
N CYS A 43 -18.50 25.31 -13.90
CA CYS A 43 -18.47 24.59 -12.64
C CYS A 43 -19.59 23.56 -12.52
N VAL A 44 -19.28 22.40 -11.93
CA VAL A 44 -20.23 21.30 -11.70
C VAL A 44 -20.13 20.83 -10.26
N GLY A 45 -21.27 20.51 -9.65
CA GLY A 45 -21.33 19.87 -8.34
C GLY A 45 -21.25 18.35 -8.45
N PHE A 46 -20.23 17.72 -7.86
CA PHE A 46 -20.05 16.26 -7.85
C PHE A 46 -19.64 15.76 -6.46
N GLU A 47 -19.71 14.45 -6.21
CA GLU A 47 -19.38 13.80 -4.93
C GLU A 47 -18.26 12.76 -5.08
N GLY A 48 -17.44 12.55 -4.05
CA GLY A 48 -16.45 11.46 -4.06
C GLY A 48 -15.32 11.66 -5.08
N HIS A 49 -14.65 12.81 -5.01
CA HIS A 49 -13.61 13.21 -5.97
C HIS A 49 -12.36 13.75 -5.27
N SER A 50 -11.25 13.85 -6.02
CA SER A 50 -9.92 14.24 -5.49
C SER A 50 -9.85 15.66 -4.90
N CYS A 51 -10.77 16.54 -5.28
CA CYS A 51 -10.84 17.92 -4.75
C CYS A 51 -11.51 18.00 -3.37
N TYR A 52 -11.92 16.87 -2.79
CA TYR A 52 -12.46 16.79 -1.45
C TYR A 52 -11.64 15.82 -0.58
N THR A 53 -11.32 16.24 0.64
CA THR A 53 -10.73 15.36 1.67
C THR A 53 -11.80 15.08 2.72
N PRO A 54 -12.30 13.84 2.84
CA PRO A 54 -13.33 13.49 3.82
C PRO A 54 -12.77 13.61 5.24
N ARG A 55 -13.60 14.08 6.19
CA ARG A 55 -13.22 14.17 7.61
C ARG A 55 -13.53 12.89 8.36
N ILE A 56 -14.53 12.15 7.88
CA ILE A 56 -14.97 10.87 8.45
C ILE A 56 -14.95 9.80 7.36
N THR A 57 -14.56 8.58 7.72
CA THR A 57 -14.59 7.43 6.80
C THR A 57 -16.01 7.21 6.27
N GLY A 58 -16.15 7.15 4.95
CA GLY A 58 -17.45 6.96 4.28
C GLY A 58 -18.24 8.24 4.00
N GLU A 59 -17.77 9.40 4.47
CA GLU A 59 -18.40 10.69 4.18
C GLU A 59 -18.35 11.02 2.68
N ARG A 60 -19.51 11.36 2.11
CA ARG A 60 -19.64 11.90 0.76
C ARG A 60 -20.21 13.30 0.85
N LYS A 61 -19.50 14.26 0.23
CA LYS A 61 -19.94 15.66 0.21
C LYS A 61 -19.95 16.18 -1.21
N ARG A 62 -21.09 16.77 -1.61
CA ARG A 62 -21.22 17.45 -2.89
C ARG A 62 -20.45 18.76 -2.83
N LYS A 63 -19.48 18.92 -3.73
CA LYS A 63 -18.67 20.13 -3.87
C LYS A 63 -18.69 20.60 -5.31
N SER A 64 -18.77 21.90 -5.48
CA SER A 64 -18.59 22.55 -6.78
C SER A 64 -17.11 22.48 -7.16
N VAL A 65 -16.83 22.06 -8.38
CA VAL A 65 -15.48 22.01 -8.96
C VAL A 65 -15.51 22.61 -10.36
N CYS A 66 -14.40 23.20 -10.77
CA CYS A 66 -14.25 23.71 -12.14
C CYS A 66 -13.98 22.54 -13.10
N GLY A 67 -14.44 22.66 -14.34
CA GLY A 67 -14.25 21.66 -15.36
C GLY A 67 -12.78 21.50 -15.80
N CYS A 68 -12.51 20.52 -16.66
CA CYS A 68 -11.17 20.23 -17.16
C CYS A 68 -10.80 21.05 -18.41
N ILE A 69 -11.77 21.72 -19.02
CA ILE A 69 -11.54 22.56 -20.21
C ILE A 69 -11.05 23.93 -19.76
N VAL A 70 -9.92 24.36 -20.31
CA VAL A 70 -9.35 25.69 -20.06
C VAL A 70 -10.19 26.75 -20.76
N ASP A 71 -10.58 27.75 -20.00
CA ASP A 71 -11.36 28.91 -20.40
C ASP A 71 -10.71 30.20 -19.84
N ALA A 72 -11.11 31.37 -20.37
CA ALA A 72 -10.63 32.69 -19.93
C ALA A 72 -11.10 33.07 -18.50
N ASN A 73 -12.00 32.28 -17.92
CA ASN A 73 -12.51 32.50 -16.57
C ASN A 73 -11.57 32.02 -15.46
N LEU A 74 -10.48 31.33 -15.79
CA LEU A 74 -9.50 30.89 -14.80
C LEU A 74 -8.66 32.04 -14.24
N SER A 75 -8.27 31.95 -12.98
CA SER A 75 -7.34 32.90 -12.34
C SER A 75 -5.90 32.39 -12.40
N VAL A 76 -5.69 31.11 -12.13
CA VAL A 76 -4.36 30.49 -12.10
C VAL A 76 -4.37 29.21 -12.94
N LEU A 77 -3.37 29.05 -13.79
CA LEU A 77 -3.07 27.82 -14.51
C LEU A 77 -1.77 27.21 -14.00
N ILE A 78 -1.79 25.91 -13.73
CA ILE A 78 -0.62 25.14 -13.29
C ILE A 78 -0.10 24.37 -14.49
N LEU A 79 1.13 24.70 -14.90
CA LEU A 79 1.81 24.09 -16.03
C LEU A 79 3.04 23.31 -15.54
N VAL A 80 3.29 22.16 -16.15
CA VAL A 80 4.46 21.32 -15.89
C VAL A 80 5.29 21.25 -17.16
N THR A 81 6.56 21.63 -17.07
CA THR A 81 7.52 21.48 -18.18
C THR A 81 7.85 20.00 -18.37
N VAL A 82 7.58 19.47 -19.57
CA VAL A 82 7.80 18.04 -19.87
C VAL A 82 9.15 17.85 -20.55
N LYS A 83 9.42 18.61 -21.61
CA LYS A 83 10.65 18.51 -22.42
C LYS A 83 11.01 19.86 -23.04
N LYS A 84 12.30 20.07 -23.29
CA LYS A 84 12.79 21.08 -24.25
C LYS A 84 12.52 20.56 -25.67
N LYS A 85 12.09 21.42 -26.59
CA LYS A 85 11.81 21.03 -27.99
C LYS A 85 13.11 20.91 -28.77
N LYS A 86 14.12 21.74 -28.45
CA LYS A 86 15.47 21.62 -28.98
C LYS A 86 16.52 21.61 -27.87
N LYS A 87 17.57 20.81 -28.07
CA LYS A 87 18.75 20.81 -27.20
C LYS A 87 19.52 22.12 -27.45
N GLY A 88 19.66 22.98 -26.43
CA GLY A 88 20.32 24.29 -26.53
C GLY A 88 19.39 25.50 -26.40
N GLU A 89 18.08 25.32 -26.16
CA GLU A 89 17.19 26.42 -25.78
C GLU A 89 17.56 27.01 -24.41
N LYS A 90 17.49 28.35 -24.32
CA LYS A 90 17.89 29.14 -23.14
C LYS A 90 17.20 28.60 -21.88
N ASP A 91 17.99 28.46 -20.82
CA ASP A 91 17.46 28.05 -19.53
C ASP A 91 16.56 29.12 -18.91
N ILE A 92 15.53 28.64 -18.21
CA ILE A 92 14.58 29.48 -17.49
C ILE A 92 15.13 29.68 -16.09
N SER A 93 15.46 30.93 -15.76
CA SER A 93 15.93 31.34 -14.45
C SER A 93 14.97 30.86 -13.35
N GLY A 94 15.51 30.20 -12.33
CA GLY A 94 14.74 29.71 -11.19
C GLY A 94 13.90 28.45 -11.42
N LEU A 95 13.83 27.91 -12.66
CA LEU A 95 13.13 26.65 -12.94
C LEU A 95 14.06 25.56 -13.48
N THR A 96 14.81 25.82 -14.55
CA THR A 96 15.76 24.84 -15.12
C THR A 96 17.18 25.05 -14.63
N ASP A 97 17.49 26.24 -14.11
CA ASP A 97 18.82 26.62 -13.60
C ASP A 97 19.19 25.87 -12.31
N THR A 98 18.24 25.73 -11.38
CA THR A 98 18.50 25.09 -10.08
C THR A 98 17.90 23.69 -10.01
N MET A 99 18.69 22.73 -9.51
CA MET A 99 18.21 21.39 -9.20
C MET A 99 18.01 21.23 -7.69
N VAL A 100 16.76 21.04 -7.27
CA VAL A 100 16.44 20.75 -5.86
C VAL A 100 16.59 19.24 -5.61
N PRO A 101 17.50 18.81 -4.72
CA PRO A 101 17.68 17.38 -4.43
C PRO A 101 16.46 16.81 -3.69
N ARG A 102 16.22 15.51 -3.86
CA ARG A 102 15.13 14.83 -3.14
C ARG A 102 15.39 14.85 -1.63
N CYS A 103 14.40 15.32 -0.86
CA CYS A 103 14.53 15.49 0.59
C CYS A 103 14.80 14.21 1.37
N LEU A 104 14.31 13.06 0.89
CA LEU A 104 14.39 11.76 1.57
C LEU A 104 14.84 10.66 0.61
N GLY A 105 15.69 9.78 1.14
CA GLY A 105 16.08 8.54 0.47
C GLY A 105 15.04 7.41 0.66
N PRO A 106 15.21 6.30 -0.06
CA PRO A 106 14.36 5.12 0.09
C PRO A 106 14.46 4.49 1.48
N LYS A 107 13.33 4.07 2.05
CA LYS A 107 13.23 3.42 3.38
C LYS A 107 13.14 1.89 3.32
N ARG A 108 12.58 1.34 2.24
CA ARG A 108 12.36 -0.10 2.07
C ARG A 108 13.63 -0.75 1.52
N ALA A 109 14.05 -1.89 2.07
CA ALA A 109 15.26 -2.61 1.65
C ALA A 109 15.32 -2.79 0.12
N SER A 110 14.26 -3.31 -0.49
CA SER A 110 14.20 -3.52 -1.95
C SER A 110 14.30 -2.24 -2.79
N ARG A 111 13.88 -1.08 -2.27
CA ARG A 111 14.05 0.22 -2.97
C ARG A 111 15.47 0.76 -2.84
N ILE A 112 16.16 0.45 -1.74
CA ILE A 112 17.57 0.80 -1.56
C ILE A 112 18.42 -0.03 -2.50
N CYS A 113 18.21 -1.35 -2.57
CA CYS A 113 18.92 -2.23 -3.51
C CYS A 113 18.77 -1.77 -4.96
N LYS A 114 17.54 -1.43 -5.38
CA LYS A 114 17.28 -0.92 -6.74
C LYS A 114 17.95 0.41 -7.05
N LEU A 115 18.05 1.31 -6.06
CA LEU A 115 18.61 2.64 -6.28
C LEU A 115 20.14 2.56 -6.48
N LEU A 116 20.79 1.67 -5.73
CA LEU A 116 22.25 1.53 -5.73
C LEU A 116 22.74 0.32 -6.54
N ASN A 117 21.83 -0.37 -7.25
CA ASN A 117 22.11 -1.61 -7.99
C ASN A 117 22.83 -2.67 -7.13
N LEU A 118 22.44 -2.82 -5.87
CA LEU A 118 22.99 -3.84 -4.97
C LEU A 118 22.47 -5.24 -5.34
N SER A 119 23.32 -6.23 -5.13
CA SER A 119 22.95 -7.64 -5.17
C SER A 119 22.10 -8.01 -3.94
N LYS A 120 21.61 -9.26 -3.91
CA LYS A 120 20.77 -9.74 -2.80
C LYS A 120 21.61 -10.08 -1.57
N GLU A 121 22.87 -10.41 -1.81
CA GLU A 121 23.87 -10.82 -0.82
C GLU A 121 24.43 -9.63 -0.04
N ASP A 122 24.35 -8.42 -0.61
CA ASP A 122 24.88 -7.20 -0.01
C ASP A 122 24.09 -6.74 1.23
N ASP A 123 24.81 -6.26 2.25
CA ASP A 123 24.19 -5.69 3.45
C ASP A 123 23.68 -4.26 3.19
N VAL A 124 22.37 -4.16 3.00
CA VAL A 124 21.64 -2.90 2.78
C VAL A 124 21.85 -1.87 3.90
N CYS A 125 22.18 -2.30 5.12
CA CYS A 125 22.30 -1.39 6.27
C CYS A 125 23.40 -0.34 6.11
N GLN A 126 24.48 -0.72 5.42
CA GLN A 126 25.65 0.13 5.22
C GLN A 126 25.38 1.24 4.20
N TYR A 127 24.49 0.96 3.24
CA TYR A 127 24.23 1.83 2.08
C TYR A 127 23.03 2.78 2.27
N VAL A 128 22.45 2.86 3.46
CA VAL A 128 21.33 3.79 3.73
C VAL A 128 21.80 5.23 3.69
N VAL A 129 21.17 6.05 2.86
CA VAL A 129 21.41 7.50 2.81
C VAL A 129 21.17 8.13 4.18
N ARG A 130 22.19 8.79 4.72
CA ARG A 130 22.15 9.51 5.99
C ARG A 130 22.05 11.00 5.75
N LYS A 131 21.14 11.67 6.46
CA LYS A 131 20.98 13.12 6.44
C LYS A 131 21.83 13.76 7.55
N PRO A 132 22.76 14.68 7.24
CA PRO A 132 23.44 15.47 8.25
C PRO A 132 22.46 16.46 8.89
N LEU A 133 22.55 16.62 10.20
CA LEU A 133 21.80 17.58 10.99
C LEU A 133 22.80 18.49 11.70
N ASN A 134 23.05 19.64 11.10
CA ASN A 134 23.89 20.69 11.66
C ASN A 134 22.95 21.73 12.29
N LYS A 135 22.82 21.69 13.62
CA LYS A 135 22.08 22.70 14.40
C LYS A 135 23.11 23.52 15.17
N GLU A 136 22.97 24.84 15.13
CA GLU A 136 23.82 25.76 15.89
C GLU A 136 23.85 25.38 17.38
N GLY A 137 25.04 25.40 17.98
CA GLY A 137 25.25 25.03 19.39
C GLY A 137 25.15 23.52 19.71
N LYS A 138 24.94 22.65 18.71
CA LYS A 138 24.92 21.19 18.91
C LYS A 138 25.96 20.50 18.03
N LYS A 139 26.57 19.43 18.56
CA LYS A 139 27.50 18.61 17.78
C LYS A 139 26.82 18.09 16.50
N PRO A 140 27.52 18.14 15.35
CA PRO A 140 26.98 17.65 14.09
C PRO A 140 26.62 16.16 14.23
N ARG A 141 25.42 15.78 13.78
CA ARG A 141 24.93 14.40 13.87
C ARG A 141 24.29 13.97 12.57
N THR A 142 24.37 12.68 12.24
CA THR A 142 23.66 12.13 11.09
C THR A 142 22.43 11.33 11.51
N LYS A 143 21.38 11.36 10.70
CA LYS A 143 20.17 10.54 10.88
C LYS A 143 19.90 9.71 9.64
N ALA A 144 19.58 8.44 9.84
CA ALA A 144 19.08 7.54 8.80
C ALA A 144 17.66 7.08 9.15
N SER A 145 16.89 6.71 8.13
CA SER A 145 15.58 6.10 8.32
C SER A 145 15.74 4.64 8.74
N LYS A 146 14.88 4.15 9.64
CA LYS A 146 14.80 2.71 9.93
C LYS A 146 14.40 1.95 8.67
N ILE A 147 15.23 0.99 8.28
CA ILE A 147 14.96 0.15 7.11
C ILE A 147 13.75 -0.73 7.38
N GLN A 148 12.81 -0.74 6.45
CA GLN A 148 11.66 -1.64 6.48
C GLN A 148 11.87 -2.82 5.54
N HIS A 149 11.29 -3.96 5.89
CA HIS A 149 11.36 -5.22 5.14
C HIS A 149 12.80 -5.75 4.98
N LEU A 150 13.64 -5.53 5.98
CA LEU A 150 14.92 -6.21 6.10
C LEU A 150 14.69 -7.59 6.74
N VAL A 151 15.38 -8.62 6.24
CA VAL A 151 15.35 -9.95 6.84
C VAL A 151 16.28 -9.94 8.05
N ASN A 152 15.70 -9.95 9.25
CA ASN A 152 16.44 -9.93 10.51
C ASN A 152 16.29 -11.26 11.25
N SER A 153 17.20 -11.55 12.19
CA SER A 153 17.16 -12.73 13.06
C SER A 153 15.80 -12.91 13.75
N CYS A 154 15.21 -11.83 14.26
CA CYS A 154 13.88 -11.84 14.87
C CYS A 154 12.76 -12.28 13.89
N VAL A 155 12.83 -11.87 12.62
CA VAL A 155 11.86 -12.28 11.59
C VAL A 155 12.00 -13.77 11.29
N LEU A 156 13.24 -14.27 11.19
CA LEU A 156 13.51 -15.70 11.01
C LEU A 156 13.02 -16.52 12.20
N GLN A 157 13.29 -16.07 13.42
CA GLN A 157 12.82 -16.70 14.65
C GLN A 157 11.30 -16.76 14.72
N HIS A 158 10.60 -15.66 14.43
CA HIS A 158 9.14 -15.64 14.40
C HIS A 158 8.59 -16.62 13.36
N LYS A 159 9.21 -16.68 12.17
CA LYS A 159 8.84 -17.65 11.13
C LYS A 159 9.04 -19.09 11.59
N TRP A 160 10.17 -19.41 12.20
CA TRP A 160 10.44 -20.74 12.75
C TRP A 160 9.46 -21.12 13.86
N TRP A 161 9.15 -20.18 14.76
CA TRP A 161 8.18 -20.39 15.82
C TRP A 161 6.77 -20.65 15.28
N CYS A 162 6.31 -19.89 14.29
CA CYS A 162 5.02 -20.17 13.63
C CYS A 162 4.98 -21.58 13.02
N ILE A 163 6.08 -22.04 12.42
CA ILE A 163 6.18 -23.39 11.87
C ILE A 163 6.16 -24.45 12.99
N ALA A 164 6.89 -24.20 14.08
CA ALA A 164 6.92 -25.10 15.24
C ALA A 164 5.54 -25.25 15.87
N LEU A 165 4.80 -24.14 16.08
CA LEU A 165 3.43 -24.18 16.59
C LEU A 165 2.48 -24.96 15.69
N LYS A 166 2.58 -24.79 14.37
CA LYS A 166 1.77 -25.57 13.42
C LYS A 166 2.06 -27.08 13.52
N LYS A 167 3.33 -27.46 13.66
CA LYS A 167 3.74 -28.86 13.86
C LYS A 167 3.22 -29.40 15.19
N GLN A 168 3.31 -28.63 16.26
CA GLN A 168 2.81 -29.01 17.58
C GLN A 168 1.29 -29.19 17.58
N GLY A 169 0.54 -28.26 16.98
CA GLY A 169 -0.91 -28.38 16.83
C GLY A 169 -1.31 -29.62 16.01
N ALA A 170 -0.61 -29.89 14.91
CA ALA A 170 -0.85 -31.09 14.11
C ALA A 170 -0.54 -32.38 14.88
N LYS A 171 0.52 -32.41 15.70
CA LYS A 171 0.86 -33.55 16.55
C LYS A 171 -0.21 -33.78 17.63
N LYS A 172 -0.61 -32.72 18.33
CA LYS A 172 -1.66 -32.77 19.35
C LYS A 172 -2.99 -33.28 18.80
N ASN A 173 -3.43 -32.76 17.64
CA ASN A 173 -4.66 -33.23 17.01
C ASN A 173 -4.58 -34.72 16.64
N LYS A 174 -3.41 -35.21 16.17
CA LYS A 174 -3.22 -36.64 15.88
C LYS A 174 -3.36 -37.48 17.15
N GLU A 175 -2.68 -37.10 18.21
CA GLU A 175 -2.74 -37.79 19.52
C GLU A 175 -4.18 -37.82 20.06
N GLU A 176 -4.90 -36.69 20.03
CA GLU A 176 -6.30 -36.60 20.46
C GLU A 176 -7.22 -37.47 19.59
N THR A 177 -7.01 -37.52 18.28
CA THR A 177 -7.81 -38.38 17.38
C THR A 177 -7.56 -39.86 17.64
N GLU A 178 -6.32 -40.25 17.92
CA GLU A 178 -5.96 -41.63 18.26
C GLU A 178 -6.53 -42.02 19.64
N GLU A 179 -6.48 -41.12 20.61
CA GLU A 179 -7.06 -41.33 21.93
C GLU A 179 -8.58 -41.47 21.88
N TYR A 180 -9.26 -40.59 21.14
CA TYR A 180 -10.70 -40.67 20.92
C TYR A 180 -11.10 -41.96 20.19
N ALA A 181 -10.34 -42.38 19.17
CA ALA A 181 -10.59 -43.63 18.46
C ALA A 181 -10.49 -44.86 19.39
N LYS A 182 -9.48 -44.88 20.29
CA LYS A 182 -9.34 -45.94 21.31
C LYS A 182 -10.53 -45.94 22.28
N LEU A 183 -10.96 -44.78 22.76
CA LEU A 183 -12.12 -44.64 23.64
C LEU A 183 -13.40 -45.15 22.97
N LEU A 184 -13.61 -44.77 21.71
CA LEU A 184 -14.77 -45.17 20.91
C LEU A 184 -14.80 -46.69 20.72
N ALA A 185 -13.67 -47.30 20.37
CA ALA A 185 -13.55 -48.75 20.23
C ALA A 185 -13.89 -49.50 21.53
N LYS A 186 -13.40 -49.00 22.68
CA LYS A 186 -13.73 -49.56 23.99
C LYS A 186 -15.23 -49.48 24.29
N ARG A 187 -15.86 -48.31 24.09
CA ARG A 187 -17.31 -48.10 24.31
C ARG A 187 -18.17 -48.97 23.41
N MET A 188 -17.79 -49.16 22.15
CA MET A 188 -18.48 -50.04 21.21
C MET A 188 -18.39 -51.51 21.65
N LYS A 189 -17.23 -51.95 22.15
CA LYS A 189 -17.05 -53.30 22.69
C LYS A 189 -17.92 -53.55 23.92
N GLU A 190 -17.89 -52.62 24.89
CA GLU A 190 -18.74 -52.69 26.10
C GLU A 190 -20.23 -52.71 25.76
N ALA A 191 -20.67 -51.88 24.80
CA ALA A 191 -22.07 -51.87 24.34
C ALA A 191 -22.47 -53.19 23.67
N LYS A 192 -21.58 -53.78 22.86
CA LYS A 192 -21.81 -55.09 22.23
C LYS A 192 -21.89 -56.21 23.26
N GLU A 193 -21.01 -56.22 24.26
CA GLU A 193 -21.02 -57.18 25.37
C GLU A 193 -22.30 -57.07 26.20
N LYS A 194 -22.73 -55.84 26.55
CA LYS A 194 -24.02 -55.60 27.23
C LYS A 194 -25.22 -56.07 26.40
N LEU A 195 -25.22 -55.82 25.09
CA LEU A 195 -26.31 -56.28 24.22
C LEU A 195 -26.33 -57.81 24.11
N SER A 196 -25.16 -58.45 24.08
CA SER A 196 -25.02 -59.91 24.10
C SER A 196 -25.51 -60.51 25.40
N SER A 197 -25.18 -59.93 26.56
CA SER A 197 -25.64 -60.43 27.86
C SER A 197 -27.15 -60.28 28.04
N LEU A 198 -27.72 -59.15 27.60
CA LEU A 198 -29.18 -58.95 27.55
C LEU A 198 -29.86 -60.03 26.70
N ARG A 199 -29.37 -60.30 25.48
CA ARG A 199 -29.90 -61.37 24.63
C ARG A 199 -29.83 -62.74 25.30
N ALA A 200 -28.68 -63.08 25.90
CA ALA A 200 -28.50 -64.34 26.61
C ALA A 200 -29.43 -64.50 27.83
N SER A 201 -29.75 -63.40 28.51
CA SER A 201 -30.71 -63.39 29.62
C SER A 201 -32.16 -63.60 29.16
N THR A 202 -32.54 -63.02 28.01
CA THR A 202 -33.89 -63.20 27.42
C THR A 202 -34.10 -64.57 26.77
N SER A 203 -33.04 -65.30 26.44
CA SER A 203 -33.12 -66.59 25.76
C SER A 203 -33.10 -67.81 26.71
N LYS A 204 -33.14 -67.63 28.03
CA LYS A 204 -33.35 -68.75 28.97
C LYS A 204 -34.83 -69.14 28.93
N PRO A 205 -35.20 -70.35 28.45
CA PRO A 205 -36.57 -70.82 28.57
C PRO A 205 -36.88 -71.09 30.05
N GLU A 206 -38.07 -70.68 30.51
CA GLU A 206 -38.60 -71.11 31.80
C GLU A 206 -38.65 -72.65 31.81
N SER A 207 -37.73 -73.27 32.54
CA SER A 207 -37.76 -74.70 32.76
C SER A 207 -38.94 -75.01 33.68
N SER A 208 -40.03 -75.47 33.07
CA SER A 208 -41.20 -76.05 33.73
C SER A 208 -40.76 -77.15 34.69
N GLN A 209 -40.91 -76.94 36.00
CA GLN A 209 -40.80 -78.00 37.00
C GLN A 209 -42.10 -78.82 36.96
N LYS A 210 -41.96 -80.13 36.74
CA LYS A 210 -42.98 -81.16 37.00
C LYS A 210 -42.88 -81.61 38.45
#